data_AF-A0A967HKF1-F1
#
_entry.id   AF-A0A967HKF1-F1
#
_cell.length_a   1.000
_cell.length_b   1.000
_cell.length_c   1.000
_cell.angle_alpha   90.00
_cell.angle_beta   90.00
_cell.angle_gamma   90.00
#
_symmetry.space_group_name_H-M   'P 1'
#
loop_
_entity.id
_entity.type
_entity.pdbx_description
1 polymer ?
#
loop_
_entity_poly.entity_id
_entity_poly.type
_entity_poly.pdbx_seq_one_letter_code
_entity_poly.pdbx_strand_id
1 'polypeptide(L)' 'MIARVWYGRTPARLAEAYLDYLDRTGVAACRATPGNLGVHVLHRVRDDEAEFVFISYW' A
#
# COMPACT_ATOMS: atom_id res chain seq x y z
N MET A 1 20.08 -1.65 -3.06
CA MET A 1 18.70 -1.14 -2.94
C MET A 1 17.78 -2.03 -3.78
N ILE A 2 16.73 -2.56 -3.17
CA ILE A 2 15.71 -3.40 -3.79
C ILE A 2 14.35 -2.73 -3.60
N ALA A 3 13.57 -2.61 -4.68
CA ALA A 3 12.17 -2.20 -4.61
C ALA A 3 11.27 -3.44 -4.78
N ARG A 4 10.37 -3.66 -3.83
CA ARG A 4 9.32 -4.69 -3.93
C ARG A 4 7.99 -4.01 -4.19
N VAL A 5 7.28 -4.47 -5.21
CA VAL A 5 6.00 -3.89 -5.65
C VAL A 5 4.90 -4.92 -5.50
N TRP A 6 3.79 -4.52 -4.89
CA TRP A 6 2.57 -5.31 -4.78
C TRP A 6 1.39 -4.52 -5.34
N TYR A 7 0.51 -5.22 -6.07
CA TYR A 7 -0.68 -4.64 -6.69
C TYR A 7 -1.93 -5.20 -6.02
N GLY A 8 -2.85 -4.31 -5.66
CA GLY A 8 -4.11 -4.64 -5.00
C GLY A 8 -5.30 -3.99 -5.69
N ARG A 9 -6.48 -4.59 -5.52
CA ARG A 9 -7.75 -4.04 -6.00
C ARG A 9 -8.84 -4.26 -4.95
N THR A 10 -9.72 -3.28 -4.79
CA THR A 10 -10.94 -3.39 -3.96
C THR A 10 -12.11 -2.70 -4.67
N PRO A 11 -13.37 -2.98 -4.31
CA PRO A 11 -14.48 -2.13 -4.72
C PRO A 11 -14.26 -0.69 -4.24
N ALA A 12 -14.63 0.31 -5.05
CA ALA A 12 -14.43 1.74 -4.74
C ALA A 12 -14.97 2.15 -3.36
N ARG A 13 -16.12 1.60 -2.96
CA ARG A 13 -16.73 1.83 -1.64
C ARG A 13 -15.88 1.37 -0.43
N LEU A 14 -14.85 0.56 -0.66
CA LEU A 14 -13.93 0.07 0.36
C LEU A 14 -12.54 0.72 0.26
N ALA A 15 -12.34 1.69 -0.63
CA ALA A 15 -11.01 2.25 -0.91
C ALA A 15 -10.35 2.89 0.33
N GLU A 16 -11.09 3.73 1.05
CA GLU A 16 -10.58 4.43 2.25
C GLU A 16 -10.29 3.47 3.39
N ALA A 17 -11.22 2.55 3.70
CA ALA A 17 -10.98 1.48 4.67
C ALA A 17 -9.77 0.62 4.25
N TYR A 18 -9.61 0.48 2.93
CA TYR A 18 -8.47 -0.07 2.21
C TYR A 18 -7.13 0.47 2.72
N LEU A 19 -7.00 1.79 2.53
CA LEU A 19 -5.83 2.60 2.83
C LEU A 19 -5.51 2.61 4.32
N ASP A 20 -6.53 2.82 5.16
CA ASP A 20 -6.38 2.82 6.62
C ASP A 20 -5.83 1.47 7.12
N TYR A 21 -6.32 0.38 6.54
CA TYR A 21 -5.79 -0.95 6.84
C TYR A 21 -4.33 -1.10 6.41
N LEU A 22 -3.98 -0.66 5.20
CA LEU A 22 -2.59 -0.72 4.71
C LEU A 22 -1.63 0.11 5.56
N ASP A 23 -2.04 1.31 5.98
CA ASP A 23 -1.21 2.19 6.83
C ASP A 23 -0.95 1.55 8.21
N ARG A 24 -2.01 1.07 8.87
CA ARG A 24 -1.93 0.47 10.20
C ARG A 24 -1.22 -0.88 10.25
N THR A 25 -1.11 -1.57 9.11
CA THR A 25 -0.52 -2.91 9.02
C THR A 25 0.75 -2.92 8.18
N GLY A 26 0.63 -3.00 6.86
CA GLY A 26 1.74 -3.16 5.94
C GLY A 26 2.78 -2.03 6.02
N VAL A 27 2.33 -0.76 6.06
CA VAL A 27 3.24 0.40 6.15
C VAL A 27 3.94 0.41 7.51
N ALA A 28 3.17 0.29 8.61
CA ALA A 28 3.71 0.26 9.96
C ALA A 28 4.74 -0.87 10.14
N ALA A 29 4.44 -2.09 9.67
CA ALA A 29 5.33 -3.24 9.76
C ALA A 29 6.62 -3.05 8.95
N CYS A 30 6.51 -2.56 7.71
CA CYS A 30 7.70 -2.29 6.89
C CYS A 30 8.61 -1.24 7.56
N ARG A 31 8.04 -0.12 8.03
CA ARG A 31 8.80 0.95 8.70
C ARG A 31 9.50 0.45 9.97
N ALA A 32 8.88 -0.47 10.70
CA ALA A 32 9.44 -1.06 11.91
C ALA A 32 10.55 -2.10 11.63
N THR A 33 10.69 -2.58 10.39
CA THR A 33 11.66 -3.62 10.06
C THR A 33 13.03 -3.01 9.75
N PRO A 34 14.11 -3.42 10.42
CA PRO A 34 15.46 -2.94 10.12
C PRO A 34 15.84 -3.19 8.66
N GLY A 35 16.44 -2.18 8.04
CA GLY A 35 16.80 -2.21 6.61
C GLY A 35 15.72 -1.72 5.67
N ASN A 36 14.50 -1.41 6.14
CA ASN A 36 13.55 -0.69 5.30
C ASN A 36 14.03 0.76 5.09
N LEU A 37 14.10 1.16 3.83
CA LEU A 37 14.51 2.51 3.39
C LEU A 37 13.31 3.40 3.05
N GLY A 38 12.09 2.87 3.15
CA GLY A 38 10.86 3.60 2.92
C GLY A 38 9.72 2.72 2.39
N VAL A 39 8.51 3.29 2.44
CA VAL A 39 7.30 2.71 1.88
C VAL A 39 6.43 3.81 1.26
N HIS A 40 5.90 3.52 0.08
CA HIS A 40 4.85 4.31 -0.55
C HIS A 40 3.63 3.44 -0.86
N VAL A 41 2.45 4.01 -0.65
CA VAL A 41 1.18 3.45 -1.12
C VAL A 41 0.61 4.46 -2.10
N LEU A 42 0.44 4.04 -3.34
CA LEU A 42 -0.29 4.79 -4.37
C LEU A 42 -1.64 4.15 -4.52
N HIS A 43 -2.69 4.93 -4.72
CA HIS A 43 -4.00 4.40 -5.06
C HIS A 43 -4.69 5.29 -6.08
N ARG A 44 -5.61 4.70 -6.83
CA ARG A 44 -6.54 5.42 -7.70
C ARG A 44 -7.88 4.74 -7.67
N VAL A 45 -8.95 5.52 -7.73
CA VAL A 45 -10.31 5.02 -7.89
C VAL A 45 -10.74 5.28 -9.34
N ARG A 46 -11.26 4.26 -10.00
CA ARG A 46 -11.82 4.35 -11.35
C ARG A 46 -13.08 3.50 -11.42
N ASP A 47 -14.18 4.12 -11.85
CA ASP A 47 -15.50 3.49 -11.89
C ASP A 47 -15.85 2.90 -10.50
N ASP A 48 -16.22 1.61 -10.43
CA ASP A 48 -16.59 0.93 -9.19
C ASP A 48 -15.40 0.23 -8.49
N GLU A 49 -14.16 0.53 -8.89
CA GLU A 49 -12.97 -0.14 -8.39
C GLU A 49 -11.89 0.83 -7.92
N ALA A 50 -11.12 0.42 -6.92
CA ALA A 50 -9.92 1.08 -6.46
C ALA A 50 -8.71 0.17 -6.65
N GLU A 51 -7.66 0.69 -7.27
CA GLU A 51 -6.38 0.03 -7.47
C GLU A 51 -5.34 0.60 -6.52
N PHE A 52 -4.44 -0.26 -6.04
CA PHE A 52 -3.39 0.07 -5.08
C PHE A 52 -2.03 -0.43 -5.58
N VAL A 53 -1.00 0.36 -5.36
CA VAL A 53 0.40 -0.01 -5.57
C VAL A 53 1.15 0.22 -4.26
N PHE A 54 1.59 -0.87 -3.63
CA PHE A 54 2.40 -0.82 -2.42
C PHE A 54 3.86 -1.05 -2.82
N ILE A 55 4.71 -0.06 -2.56
CA ILE A 55 6.14 -0.10 -2.87
C ILE A 55 6.92 -0.04 -1.56
N SER A 56 7.80 -1.02 -1.33
CA SER A 56 8.76 -0.99 -0.21
C SER A 56 10.19 -1.00 -0.72
N TYR A 57 11.05 -0.21 -0.07
CA TYR A 57 12.46 -0.07 -0.40
C TYR A 57 13.32 -0.69 0.70
N TRP A 58 14.35 -1.45 0.32
CA TRP A 58 15.26 -2.16 1.21
C TRP A 58 16.71 -2.06 0.72
#